data_AF-A0A182T7F6-F1
#
_entry.id   AF-A0A182T7F6-F1
#
_cell.length_a   1.000
_cell.length_b   1.000
_cell.length_c   1.000
_cell.angle_alpha   90.00
_cell.angle_beta   90.00
_cell.angle_gamma   90.00
#
_symmetry.space_group_name_H-M   'P 1'
#
loop_
_entity.id
_entity.type
_entity.pdbx_description
1 polymer ?
#
loop_
_entity_poly.entity_id
_entity_poly.type
_entity_poly.pdbx_seq_one_letter_code
_entity_poly.pdbx_strand_id
1 'polypeptide(L)'
;MPSRFPPVVFYTPKELGGLGMLSMGHVLIPQSDLRWSKQTDVGITHFRSGMSHDEDQLIPNLYRYIQPWESEFIDSQRVWAEYALKRQEANAQNRRLTLEDLEDSWDRGIPRINTLFQKDRHTLAYDKGWRIRTEFKQYQVLKQNPFWWTHQRHDGKLWNLNNYRTDMIQALGGVEGILEHTLFKGTYFPTWEGLFWEKASGFEESMKYKKLTNAQRSGLNQIPNRRFTLWWSPTINRANVYVGFQVQLDLTGIFMHGKIPTLKISLIQIFRAHLWQKIHESIVMDLCQVFDQELDALEIETVQKETIHPRKSYKMNSSCADILLFPAY
;
A
#
# COMPACT_ATOMS: atom_id res chain seq x y z
N MET A 1 2.95 -10.06 19.34
CA MET A 1 2.17 -9.88 18.09
C MET A 1 2.33 -8.50 17.44
N PRO A 2 2.51 -7.37 18.18
CA PRO A 2 2.74 -6.06 17.56
C PRO A 2 3.93 -6.02 16.60
N SER A 3 4.98 -6.81 16.86
CA SER A 3 6.19 -6.86 16.03
C SER A 3 5.99 -7.34 14.58
N ARG A 4 4.89 -8.06 14.27
CA ARG A 4 4.61 -8.56 12.91
C ARG A 4 3.87 -7.58 12.02
N PHE A 5 3.23 -6.58 12.63
CA PHE A 5 2.36 -5.64 11.94
C PHE A 5 2.81 -4.21 12.25
N PRO A 6 4.00 -3.81 11.77
CA PRO A 6 4.44 -2.44 11.89
C PRO A 6 3.51 -1.49 11.11
N PRO A 7 3.47 -0.19 11.47
CA PRO A 7 2.64 0.82 10.81
C PRO A 7 2.77 0.84 9.28
N VAL A 8 3.96 0.53 8.75
CA VAL A 8 4.25 0.45 7.31
C VAL A 8 3.29 -0.50 6.57
N VAL A 9 2.87 -1.61 7.16
CA VAL A 9 1.94 -2.57 6.52
C VAL A 9 0.55 -1.95 6.29
N PHE A 10 0.13 -1.05 7.18
CA PHE A 10 -1.19 -0.42 7.15
C PHE A 10 -1.21 0.88 6.34
N TYR A 11 -0.22 1.74 6.54
CA TYR A 11 -0.22 3.11 6.03
C TYR A 11 0.45 3.27 4.67
N THR A 12 1.25 2.28 4.23
CA THR A 12 1.84 2.30 2.87
C THR A 12 0.73 2.44 1.82
N PRO A 13 0.90 3.34 0.82
CA PRO A 13 -0.06 3.51 -0.26
C PRO A 13 -0.31 2.22 -1.05
N LYS A 14 -1.49 2.15 -1.70
CA LYS A 14 -1.91 0.94 -2.43
C LYS A 14 -1.04 0.65 -3.63
N GLU A 15 -0.40 1.68 -4.20
CA GLU A 15 0.53 1.57 -5.32
C GLU A 15 1.81 0.80 -4.94
N LEU A 16 2.18 0.76 -3.66
CA LEU A 16 3.31 0.00 -3.12
C LEU A 16 2.87 -1.30 -2.40
N GLY A 17 1.62 -1.73 -2.61
CA GLY A 17 1.08 -2.98 -2.07
C GLY A 17 0.62 -2.91 -0.60
N GLY A 18 0.58 -1.73 0.00
CA GLY A 18 -0.01 -1.51 1.33
C GLY A 18 -1.55 -1.38 1.30
N LEU A 19 -2.15 -1.19 2.48
CA LEU A 19 -3.60 -0.99 2.60
C LEU A 19 -4.04 0.44 2.25
N GLY A 20 -3.13 1.42 2.33
CA GLY A 20 -3.42 2.84 2.13
C GLY A 20 -4.39 3.38 3.17
N MET A 21 -4.26 2.96 4.43
CA MET A 21 -5.08 3.49 5.53
C MET A 21 -4.75 4.97 5.77
N LEU A 22 -5.76 5.74 6.14
CA LEU A 22 -5.58 7.13 6.56
C LEU A 22 -5.47 7.17 8.10
N SER A 23 -4.48 7.90 8.61
CA SER A 23 -4.19 8.01 10.04
C SER A 23 -4.83 9.26 10.61
N MET A 24 -5.54 9.08 11.71
CA MET A 24 -6.02 10.15 12.60
C MET A 24 -5.71 9.83 14.08
N GLY A 25 -5.12 8.64 14.35
CA GLY A 25 -4.93 8.11 15.70
C GLY A 25 -3.53 8.29 16.28
N HIS A 26 -2.53 8.59 15.44
CA HIS A 26 -1.15 8.88 15.87
C HIS A 26 -1.04 10.33 16.35
N VAL A 27 -1.82 10.66 17.39
CA VAL A 27 -1.87 11.98 18.01
C VAL A 27 -1.62 11.87 19.50
N LEU A 28 -0.97 12.91 20.04
CA LEU A 28 -0.92 13.15 21.47
C LEU A 28 -2.26 13.73 21.92
N ILE A 29 -2.98 13.00 22.75
CA ILE A 29 -4.28 13.40 23.29
C ILE A 29 -4.02 14.33 24.47
N PRO A 30 -4.49 15.60 24.42
CA PRO A 30 -4.43 16.50 25.56
C PRO A 30 -5.12 15.88 26.78
N GLN A 31 -4.42 15.80 27.91
CA GLN A 31 -4.99 15.43 29.20
C GLN A 31 -4.81 16.59 30.19
N SER A 32 -5.92 17.06 30.74
CA SER A 32 -5.96 17.85 31.95
C SER A 32 -6.26 16.93 33.14
N ASP A 33 -6.00 17.41 34.36
CA ASP A 33 -6.36 16.70 35.60
C ASP A 33 -7.87 16.37 35.60
N LEU A 34 -8.20 15.08 35.56
CA LEU A 34 -9.58 14.55 35.51
C LEU A 34 -10.39 14.93 36.75
N ARG A 35 -9.74 15.37 37.83
CA ARG A 35 -10.39 15.80 39.07
C ARG A 35 -11.08 17.17 38.94
N TRP A 36 -10.60 18.03 38.04
CA TRP A 36 -11.11 19.39 37.81
C TRP A 36 -11.65 19.61 36.39
N SER A 37 -11.68 18.57 35.55
CA SER A 37 -11.94 18.64 34.11
C SER A 37 -13.40 18.95 33.71
N LYS A 38 -14.22 19.52 34.60
CA LYS A 38 -15.42 20.24 34.17
C LYS A 38 -14.98 21.57 33.57
N GLN A 39 -14.56 21.50 32.30
CA GLN A 39 -14.47 22.61 31.33
C GLN A 39 -14.26 23.98 31.97
N THR A 40 -13.10 24.18 32.60
CA THR A 40 -12.55 25.51 32.82
C THR A 40 -11.44 25.70 31.80
N ASP A 41 -11.19 26.92 31.35
CA ASP A 41 -10.16 27.30 30.36
C ASP A 41 -8.71 27.09 30.88
N VAL A 42 -8.53 26.26 31.90
CA VAL A 42 -7.23 25.85 32.39
C VAL A 42 -6.57 25.01 31.30
N GLY A 43 -5.44 25.51 30.79
CA GLY A 43 -4.75 24.96 29.62
C GLY A 43 -4.30 23.50 29.74
N ILE A 44 -3.73 22.99 28.64
CA ILE A 44 -3.29 21.60 28.53
C ILE A 44 -2.02 21.38 29.39
N THR A 45 -2.07 20.49 30.38
CA THR A 45 -0.93 20.22 31.28
C THR A 45 -0.17 18.95 30.92
N HIS A 46 -0.83 17.92 30.38
CA HIS A 46 -0.22 16.65 30.01
C HIS A 46 -0.70 16.16 28.64
N PHE A 47 0.03 15.20 28.07
CA PHE A 47 -0.33 14.52 26.84
C PHE A 47 -0.27 13.01 27.03
N ARG A 48 -1.25 12.30 26.47
CA ARG A 48 -1.28 10.84 26.39
C ARG A 48 -1.06 10.39 24.95
N SER A 49 -0.19 9.41 24.73
CA SER A 49 -0.01 8.83 23.40
C SER A 49 -1.28 8.11 22.93
N GLY A 50 -1.75 8.43 21.72
CA GLY A 50 -2.93 7.81 21.11
C GLY A 50 -2.67 6.40 20.59
N MET A 51 -1.62 6.21 19.79
CA MET A 51 -1.22 4.93 19.21
C MET A 51 0.30 4.71 19.30
N SER A 52 0.71 3.44 19.41
CA SER A 52 2.12 3.04 19.42
C SER A 52 2.75 3.17 18.03
N HIS A 53 3.95 3.73 17.97
CA HIS A 53 4.83 3.78 16.80
C HIS A 53 6.28 3.54 17.26
N ASP A 54 7.18 3.25 16.32
CA ASP A 54 8.61 3.12 16.62
C ASP A 54 9.20 4.48 17.00
N GLU A 55 10.30 4.49 17.77
CA GLU A 55 10.95 5.72 18.24
C GLU A 55 11.29 6.65 17.05
N ASP A 56 10.98 7.95 17.19
CA ASP A 56 11.13 9.00 16.18
C ASP A 56 10.31 8.88 14.88
N GLN A 57 9.43 7.89 14.74
CA GLN A 57 8.58 7.75 13.56
C GLN A 57 7.27 8.55 13.67
N LEU A 58 7.22 9.74 13.05
CA LEU A 58 6.01 10.56 13.02
C LEU A 58 5.09 10.18 11.84
N ILE A 59 3.98 9.52 12.12
CA ILE A 59 2.95 9.22 11.11
C ILE A 59 2.12 10.48 10.81
N PRO A 60 2.04 10.93 9.53
CA PRO A 60 1.24 12.09 9.16
C PRO A 60 -0.23 11.92 9.54
N ASN A 61 -0.82 12.98 10.11
CA ASN A 61 -2.22 13.00 10.51
C ASN A 61 -3.08 13.68 9.44
N LEU A 62 -4.19 13.05 9.06
CA LEU A 62 -5.18 13.54 8.10
C LEU A 62 -5.65 14.98 8.39
N TYR A 63 -5.81 15.37 9.67
CA TYR A 63 -6.26 16.72 10.03
C TYR A 63 -5.38 17.83 9.46
N ARG A 64 -4.06 17.60 9.33
CA ARG A 64 -3.12 18.60 8.79
C ARG A 64 -3.29 18.85 7.29
N TYR A 65 -3.97 17.95 6.59
CA TYR A 65 -4.15 17.99 5.14
C TYR A 65 -5.58 18.34 4.73
N ILE A 66 -6.46 18.59 5.70
CA ILE A 66 -7.80 19.10 5.46
C ILE A 66 -7.82 20.56 5.89
N GLN A 67 -8.11 21.45 4.94
CA GLN A 67 -8.18 22.87 5.22
C GLN A 67 -9.38 23.16 6.15
N PRO A 68 -9.20 23.99 7.21
CA PRO A 68 -10.31 24.41 8.05
C PRO A 68 -11.37 25.19 7.27
N TRP A 69 -12.64 25.02 7.64
CA TRP A 69 -13.77 25.69 6.98
C TRP A 69 -13.66 27.22 6.98
N GLU A 70 -13.18 27.82 8.07
CA GLU A 70 -12.96 29.27 8.14
C GLU A 70 -12.02 29.76 7.04
N SER A 71 -10.90 29.05 6.86
CA SER A 71 -9.93 29.36 5.81
C SER A 71 -10.52 29.14 4.41
N GLU A 72 -11.28 28.07 4.20
CA GLU A 72 -11.99 27.82 2.93
C GLU A 72 -13.01 28.91 2.59
N PHE A 73 -13.76 29.42 3.58
CA PHE A 73 -14.75 30.48 3.35
C PHE A 73 -14.09 31.82 3.01
N ILE A 74 -13.03 32.18 3.72
CA ILE A 74 -12.26 33.41 3.44
C ILE A 74 -11.60 33.30 2.06
N ASP A 75 -10.96 32.17 1.75
CA ASP A 75 -10.31 31.95 0.46
C ASP A 75 -11.34 31.93 -0.68
N SER A 76 -12.53 31.35 -0.46
CA SER A 76 -13.61 31.35 -1.45
C SER A 76 -14.07 32.75 -1.84
N GLN A 77 -14.29 33.64 -0.88
CA GLN A 77 -14.68 35.02 -1.18
C GLN A 77 -13.64 35.74 -2.03
N ARG A 78 -12.36 35.59 -1.67
CA ARG A 78 -11.23 36.16 -2.40
C ARG A 78 -11.16 35.61 -3.82
N VAL A 79 -11.16 34.29 -3.95
CA VAL A 79 -10.99 33.58 -5.23
C VAL A 79 -12.14 33.88 -6.20
N TRP A 80 -13.38 33.93 -5.72
CA TRP A 80 -14.54 34.28 -6.56
C TRP A 80 -14.59 35.77 -6.94
N ALA A 81 -14.10 36.67 -6.08
CA ALA A 81 -13.96 38.09 -6.40
C ALA A 81 -12.88 38.30 -7.49
N GLU A 82 -11.71 37.68 -7.32
CA GLU A 82 -10.63 37.69 -8.31
C GLU A 82 -11.11 37.10 -9.66
N TYR A 83 -11.84 35.99 -9.64
CA TYR A 83 -12.43 35.41 -10.85
C TYR A 83 -13.41 36.37 -11.55
N ALA A 84 -14.25 37.08 -10.79
CA ALA A 84 -15.19 38.04 -11.36
C ALA A 84 -14.48 39.20 -12.07
N LEU A 85 -13.39 39.72 -11.49
CA LEU A 85 -12.55 40.76 -12.10
C LEU A 85 -11.86 40.23 -13.37
N LYS A 86 -11.17 39.09 -13.29
CA LYS A 86 -10.51 38.45 -14.45
C LYS A 86 -11.49 38.20 -15.60
N ARG A 87 -12.72 37.79 -15.29
CA ARG A 87 -13.77 37.58 -16.28
C ARG A 87 -14.23 38.89 -16.93
N GLN A 88 -14.33 39.98 -16.17
CA GLN A 88 -14.68 41.30 -16.71
C GLN A 88 -13.57 41.83 -17.63
N GLU A 89 -12.31 41.71 -17.20
CA GLU A 89 -11.14 42.10 -18.00
C GLU A 89 -11.05 41.30 -19.31
N ALA A 90 -11.21 39.97 -19.25
CA ALA A 90 -11.22 39.12 -20.43
C ALA A 90 -12.34 39.52 -21.41
N ASN A 91 -13.55 39.79 -20.90
CA ASN A 91 -14.66 40.25 -21.72
C ASN A 91 -14.37 41.63 -22.35
N ALA A 92 -13.77 42.56 -21.61
CA ALA A 92 -13.39 43.88 -22.13
C ALA A 92 -12.33 43.79 -23.23
N GLN A 93 -11.44 42.80 -23.14
CA GLN A 93 -10.45 42.47 -24.16
C GLN A 93 -10.99 41.56 -25.28
N ASN A 94 -12.29 41.22 -25.27
CA ASN A 94 -12.91 40.23 -26.17
C ASN A 94 -12.17 38.87 -26.21
N ARG A 95 -11.50 38.51 -25.11
CA ARG A 95 -10.83 37.23 -24.92
C ARG A 95 -11.71 36.29 -24.09
N ARG A 96 -11.67 35.01 -24.41
CA ARG A 96 -12.25 33.97 -23.55
C ARG A 96 -11.24 33.58 -22.47
N LEU A 97 -11.69 33.54 -21.22
CA LEU A 97 -10.90 33.04 -20.11
C LEU A 97 -10.51 31.57 -20.33
N THR A 98 -9.22 31.29 -20.21
CA THR A 98 -8.61 29.97 -20.41
C THR A 98 -8.25 29.33 -19.08
N LEU A 99 -7.88 28.03 -19.12
CA LEU A 99 -7.43 27.29 -17.94
C LEU A 99 -6.23 27.96 -17.27
N GLU A 100 -5.27 28.39 -18.08
CA GLU A 100 -4.00 28.98 -17.68
C GLU A 100 -4.20 30.23 -16.81
N ASP A 101 -5.25 31.02 -17.07
CA ASP A 101 -5.54 32.25 -16.31
C ASP A 101 -6.01 31.97 -14.86
N LEU A 102 -6.35 30.70 -14.55
CA LEU A 102 -6.94 30.26 -13.29
C LEU A 102 -6.16 29.17 -12.57
N GLU A 103 -5.00 28.75 -13.09
CA GLU A 103 -4.22 27.63 -12.55
C GLU A 103 -3.92 27.80 -11.05
N ASP A 104 -3.55 29.02 -10.62
CA ASP A 104 -3.25 29.35 -9.22
C ASP A 104 -4.43 29.12 -8.26
N SER A 105 -5.65 29.16 -8.78
CA SER A 105 -6.91 29.08 -8.04
C SER A 105 -7.76 27.86 -8.40
N TRP A 106 -7.21 26.93 -9.17
CA TRP A 106 -7.97 25.86 -9.83
C TRP A 106 -8.80 25.01 -8.87
N ASP A 107 -8.17 24.55 -7.80
CA ASP A 107 -8.79 23.69 -6.77
C ASP A 107 -9.31 24.48 -5.56
N ARG A 108 -9.52 25.79 -5.69
CA ARG A 108 -9.96 26.68 -4.60
C ARG A 108 -11.41 27.15 -4.77
N GLY A 109 -11.95 27.65 -3.67
CA GLY A 109 -13.29 28.22 -3.57
C GLY A 109 -14.40 27.21 -3.29
N ILE A 110 -15.53 27.75 -2.82
CA ILE A 110 -16.77 27.03 -2.57
C ILE A 110 -17.91 27.81 -3.24
N PRO A 111 -18.48 27.30 -4.35
CA PRO A 111 -18.08 26.09 -5.10
C PRO A 111 -16.65 26.17 -5.68
N ARG A 112 -16.03 25.02 -5.99
CA ARG A 112 -14.67 24.98 -6.57
C ARG A 112 -14.66 25.60 -7.97
N ILE A 113 -13.68 26.45 -8.27
CA ILE A 113 -13.59 27.15 -9.58
C ILE A 113 -13.52 26.18 -10.75
N ASN A 114 -12.77 25.09 -10.63
CA ASN A 114 -12.63 24.09 -11.69
C ASN A 114 -13.96 23.49 -12.19
N THR A 115 -15.04 23.56 -11.40
CA THR A 115 -16.37 23.08 -11.79
C THR A 115 -16.94 23.83 -13.01
N LEU A 116 -16.49 25.05 -13.28
CA LEU A 116 -16.89 25.86 -14.44
C LEU A 116 -16.48 25.25 -15.79
N PHE A 117 -15.46 24.38 -15.78
CA PHE A 117 -14.85 23.74 -16.94
C PHE A 117 -15.28 22.28 -17.11
N GLN A 118 -16.31 21.83 -16.38
CA GLN A 118 -16.87 20.50 -16.56
C GLN A 118 -17.53 20.33 -17.93
N LYS A 119 -17.39 19.12 -18.50
CA LYS A 119 -18.01 18.73 -19.77
C LYS A 119 -19.53 18.89 -19.76
N ASP A 120 -20.17 18.56 -18.63
CA ASP A 120 -21.63 18.46 -18.52
C ASP A 120 -22.28 19.69 -17.86
N ARG A 121 -21.57 20.83 -17.75
CA ARG A 121 -22.07 22.01 -17.03
C ARG A 121 -23.44 22.52 -17.52
N HIS A 122 -23.72 22.36 -18.80
CA HIS A 122 -24.97 22.81 -19.42
C HIS A 122 -26.18 21.96 -18.98
N THR A 123 -25.99 20.67 -18.73
CA THR A 123 -27.05 19.80 -18.21
C THR A 123 -27.23 19.99 -16.71
N LEU A 124 -26.13 20.18 -15.96
CA LEU A 124 -26.14 20.42 -14.53
C LEU A 124 -26.86 21.71 -14.12
N ALA A 125 -26.96 22.69 -15.03
CA ALA A 125 -27.73 23.91 -14.79
C ALA A 125 -29.20 23.63 -14.46
N TYR A 126 -29.77 22.52 -14.97
CA TYR A 126 -31.16 22.11 -14.73
C TYR A 126 -31.33 21.19 -13.50
N ASP A 127 -30.23 20.67 -12.94
CA ASP A 127 -30.29 19.79 -11.77
C ASP A 127 -30.47 20.60 -10.47
N LYS A 128 -31.71 21.01 -10.20
CA LYS A 128 -32.09 21.74 -8.98
C LYS A 128 -32.54 20.78 -7.86
N GLY A 129 -32.39 21.23 -6.61
CA GLY A 129 -32.82 20.46 -5.43
C GLY A 129 -31.99 19.19 -5.16
N TRP A 130 -30.79 19.10 -5.74
CA TRP A 130 -29.95 17.90 -5.66
C TRP A 130 -29.45 17.58 -4.23
N ARG A 131 -29.29 18.59 -3.34
CA ARG A 131 -28.87 18.37 -1.94
C ARG A 131 -29.91 17.55 -1.17
N ILE A 132 -31.16 18.02 -1.15
CA ILE A 132 -32.29 17.31 -0.50
C ILE A 132 -32.47 15.93 -1.14
N ARG A 133 -32.37 15.84 -2.48
CA ARG A 133 -32.43 14.56 -3.19
C ARG A 133 -31.36 13.58 -2.69
N THR A 134 -30.15 14.05 -2.42
CA THR A 134 -29.03 13.22 -1.93
C THR A 134 -29.23 12.78 -0.49
N GLU A 135 -29.71 13.67 0.37
CA GLU A 135 -30.06 13.34 1.76
C GLU A 135 -31.18 12.27 1.81
N PHE A 136 -32.23 12.43 1.00
CA PHE A 136 -33.35 11.48 0.97
C PHE A 136 -33.00 10.13 0.33
N LYS A 137 -31.81 9.97 -0.25
CA LYS A 137 -31.35 8.65 -0.72
C LYS A 137 -31.24 7.63 0.41
N GLN A 138 -31.10 8.05 1.67
CA GLN A 138 -31.12 7.14 2.81
C GLN A 138 -32.40 6.30 2.92
N TYR A 139 -33.53 6.82 2.41
CA TYR A 139 -34.82 6.13 2.42
C TYR A 139 -35.05 5.27 1.17
N GLN A 140 -34.22 5.43 0.14
CA GLN A 140 -34.35 4.74 -1.14
C GLN A 140 -33.27 3.67 -1.35
N VAL A 141 -32.09 3.86 -0.77
CA VAL A 141 -30.90 3.05 -1.00
C VAL A 141 -30.37 2.55 0.33
N LEU A 142 -30.23 1.23 0.47
CA LEU A 142 -29.73 0.60 1.69
C LEU A 142 -28.27 0.95 2.01
N LYS A 143 -27.48 1.25 0.99
CA LYS A 143 -26.07 1.66 1.15
C LYS A 143 -26.00 3.08 1.69
N GLN A 144 -25.44 3.23 2.89
CA GLN A 144 -25.18 4.54 3.49
C GLN A 144 -24.11 5.32 2.71
N ASN A 145 -24.37 6.62 2.49
CA ASN A 145 -23.42 7.54 1.86
C ASN A 145 -22.84 8.50 2.92
N PRO A 146 -21.53 8.46 3.23
CA PRO A 146 -20.92 9.40 4.17
C PRO A 146 -20.81 10.83 3.59
N PHE A 147 -20.86 10.98 2.27
CA PHE A 147 -20.81 12.27 1.57
C PHE A 147 -22.21 12.72 1.12
N TRP A 148 -23.19 12.63 2.02
CA TRP A 148 -24.58 12.99 1.73
C TRP A 148 -24.78 14.50 1.52
N TRP A 149 -23.91 15.32 2.09
CA TRP A 149 -24.00 16.79 2.11
C TRP A 149 -23.35 17.48 0.90
N THR A 150 -22.56 16.76 0.10
CA THR A 150 -21.82 17.32 -1.05
C THR A 150 -21.98 16.47 -2.31
N HIS A 151 -21.75 17.10 -3.46
CA HIS A 151 -21.71 16.41 -4.75
C HIS A 151 -20.62 16.98 -5.65
N GLN A 152 -19.67 16.15 -6.08
CA GLN A 152 -18.48 16.60 -6.82
C GLN A 152 -18.80 17.32 -8.14
N ARG A 153 -19.95 17.03 -8.77
CA ARG A 153 -20.34 17.76 -9.99
C ARG A 153 -20.76 19.21 -9.72
N HIS A 154 -21.31 19.49 -8.54
CA HIS A 154 -21.82 20.83 -8.19
C HIS A 154 -20.83 21.61 -7.32
N ASP A 155 -20.32 20.98 -6.25
CA ASP A 155 -19.41 21.62 -5.31
C ASP A 155 -17.94 21.51 -5.74
N GLY A 156 -17.61 20.53 -6.59
CA GLY A 156 -16.23 20.13 -6.87
C GLY A 156 -15.67 19.18 -5.80
N LYS A 157 -14.39 18.81 -5.94
CA LYS A 157 -13.71 18.00 -4.93
C LYS A 157 -13.21 18.91 -3.82
N LEU A 158 -13.76 18.75 -2.61
CA LEU A 158 -13.50 19.64 -1.48
C LEU A 158 -12.23 19.33 -0.69
N TRP A 159 -11.53 18.25 -1.00
CA TRP A 159 -10.28 17.88 -0.33
C TRP A 159 -9.26 17.29 -1.31
N ASN A 160 -7.98 17.53 -1.05
CA ASN A 160 -6.88 16.95 -1.79
C ASN A 160 -5.88 16.30 -0.84
N LEU A 161 -5.70 14.98 -0.96
CA LEU A 161 -4.82 14.18 -0.10
C LEU A 161 -3.58 13.68 -0.86
N ASN A 162 -3.21 14.34 -1.95
CA ASN A 162 -2.01 13.96 -2.70
C ASN A 162 -0.74 14.16 -1.87
N ASN A 163 -0.63 15.30 -1.16
CA ASN A 163 0.51 15.57 -0.29
C ASN A 163 0.57 14.59 0.88
N TYR A 164 -0.58 14.25 1.48
CA TYR A 164 -0.66 13.22 2.53
C TYR A 164 -0.03 11.90 2.08
N ARG A 165 -0.27 11.48 0.83
CA ARG A 165 0.32 10.26 0.27
C ARG A 165 1.84 10.38 0.17
N THR A 166 2.34 11.48 -0.36
CA THR A 166 3.79 11.71 -0.53
C THR A 166 4.50 11.77 0.83
N ASP A 167 3.94 12.51 1.78
CA ASP A 167 4.51 12.68 3.11
C ASP A 167 4.41 11.39 3.92
N MET A 168 3.37 10.56 3.69
CA MET A 168 3.29 9.22 4.27
C MET A 168 4.43 8.33 3.77
N ILE A 169 4.77 8.37 2.48
CA ILE A 169 5.90 7.60 1.94
C ILE A 169 7.19 8.03 2.62
N GLN A 170 7.42 9.34 2.78
CA GLN A 170 8.61 9.86 3.44
C GLN A 170 8.66 9.46 4.93
N ALA A 171 7.55 9.58 5.65
CA ALA A 171 7.46 9.19 7.06
C ALA A 171 7.68 7.69 7.31
N LEU A 172 7.47 6.85 6.30
CA LEU A 172 7.73 5.41 6.35
C LEU A 172 9.17 5.03 5.92
N GLY A 173 10.05 6.01 5.69
CA GLY A 173 11.44 5.76 5.29
C GLY A 173 11.67 5.77 3.77
N GLY A 174 10.79 6.41 3.01
CA GLY A 174 10.86 6.47 1.55
C GLY A 174 10.42 5.16 0.87
N VAL A 175 10.46 5.14 -0.46
CA VAL A 175 10.00 3.96 -1.23
C VAL A 175 10.90 2.75 -0.98
N GLU A 176 12.22 2.94 -0.97
CA GLU A 176 13.17 1.84 -0.73
C GLU A 176 13.02 1.24 0.67
N GLY A 177 12.91 2.10 1.70
CA GLY A 177 12.69 1.65 3.08
C GLY A 177 11.40 0.85 3.23
N ILE A 178 10.33 1.26 2.56
CA ILE A 178 9.08 0.49 2.49
C ILE A 178 9.31 -0.88 1.83
N LEU A 179 10.02 -0.93 0.70
CA LEU A 179 10.21 -2.17 -0.06
C LEU A 179 11.10 -3.20 0.65
N GLU A 180 11.98 -2.80 1.58
CA GLU A 180 12.72 -3.74 2.44
C GLU A 180 11.80 -4.64 3.28
N HIS A 181 10.60 -4.16 3.61
CA HIS A 181 9.60 -4.93 4.35
C HIS A 181 8.83 -5.95 3.49
N THR A 182 9.08 -5.96 2.19
CA THR A 182 8.31 -6.68 1.16
C THR A 182 9.13 -7.74 0.44
N LEU A 183 8.47 -8.57 -0.36
CA LEU A 183 9.11 -9.56 -1.22
C LEU A 183 9.67 -8.96 -2.53
N PHE A 184 9.82 -7.63 -2.64
CA PHE A 184 10.28 -6.96 -3.86
C PHE A 184 11.61 -7.51 -4.39
N LYS A 185 12.64 -7.62 -3.55
CA LYS A 185 13.94 -8.22 -3.93
C LYS A 185 13.80 -9.66 -4.45
N GLY A 186 12.82 -10.41 -3.93
CA GLY A 186 12.52 -11.76 -4.39
C GLY A 186 11.90 -11.81 -5.80
N THR A 187 11.34 -10.71 -6.30
CA THR A 187 10.88 -10.61 -7.70
C THR A 187 12.00 -10.31 -8.69
N TYR A 188 13.17 -9.88 -8.20
CA TYR A 188 14.36 -9.60 -8.99
C TYR A 188 14.16 -8.53 -10.10
N PHE A 189 13.19 -7.61 -9.92
CA PHE A 189 13.10 -6.43 -10.78
C PHE A 189 14.24 -5.44 -10.47
N PRO A 190 14.84 -4.78 -11.48
CA PRO A 190 15.96 -3.86 -11.29
C PRO A 190 15.54 -2.54 -10.65
N THR A 191 14.30 -2.09 -10.89
CA THR A 191 13.73 -0.87 -10.32
C THR A 191 12.27 -1.10 -9.95
N TRP A 192 11.79 -0.33 -8.98
CA TRP A 192 10.38 -0.30 -8.59
C TRP A 192 9.55 0.63 -9.49
N GLU A 193 10.20 1.48 -10.28
CA GLU A 193 9.57 2.41 -11.20
C GLU A 193 8.85 1.67 -12.34
N GLY A 194 7.65 2.12 -12.70
CA GLY A 194 6.87 1.49 -13.77
C GLY A 194 6.22 0.15 -13.40
N LEU A 195 6.27 -0.25 -12.13
CA LEU A 195 5.51 -1.40 -11.65
C LEU A 195 4.05 -1.03 -11.38
N PHE A 196 3.15 -1.91 -11.79
CA PHE A 196 1.73 -1.73 -11.63
C PHE A 196 1.11 -2.96 -10.98
N TRP A 197 0.28 -2.72 -9.96
CA TRP A 197 -0.60 -3.76 -9.43
C TRP A 197 -1.76 -3.98 -10.39
N GLU A 198 -1.87 -5.19 -10.91
CA GLU A 198 -3.06 -5.61 -11.64
C GLU A 198 -4.28 -5.55 -10.70
N LYS A 199 -5.23 -4.65 -11.00
CA LYS A 199 -6.38 -4.34 -10.14
C LYS A 199 -7.49 -5.40 -10.20
N ALA A 200 -7.57 -6.14 -11.30
CA ALA A 200 -8.48 -7.25 -11.48
C ALA A 200 -7.78 -8.25 -12.38
N SER A 201 -7.56 -9.46 -11.87
CA SER A 201 -7.15 -10.56 -12.74
C SER A 201 -8.35 -10.95 -13.61
N GLY A 202 -8.13 -11.25 -14.89
CA GLY A 202 -9.20 -11.73 -15.78
C GLY A 202 -9.98 -12.93 -15.20
N PHE A 203 -9.34 -13.71 -14.31
CA PHE A 203 -9.99 -14.78 -13.56
C PHE A 203 -11.08 -14.28 -12.60
N GLU A 204 -10.81 -13.27 -11.78
CA GLU A 204 -11.78 -12.73 -10.81
C GLU A 204 -13.00 -12.12 -11.52
N GLU A 205 -12.79 -11.41 -12.63
CA GLU A 205 -13.87 -10.86 -13.45
C GLU A 205 -14.71 -11.97 -14.09
N SER A 206 -14.07 -13.02 -14.64
CA SER A 206 -14.76 -14.16 -15.25
C SER A 206 -15.64 -14.93 -14.26
N MET A 207 -15.29 -14.90 -12.97
CA MET A 207 -16.02 -15.59 -11.90
C MET A 207 -17.05 -14.69 -11.20
N LYS A 208 -16.91 -13.37 -11.29
CA LYS A 208 -17.78 -12.40 -10.60
C LYS A 208 -19.26 -12.53 -10.99
N TYR A 209 -19.53 -12.77 -12.27
CA TYR A 209 -20.89 -12.89 -12.80
C TYR A 209 -21.38 -14.34 -12.91
N LYS A 210 -20.51 -15.32 -12.60
CA LYS A 210 -20.92 -16.72 -12.57
C LYS A 210 -21.76 -17.02 -11.34
N LYS A 211 -22.67 -17.98 -11.47
CA LYS A 211 -23.47 -18.48 -10.36
C LYS A 211 -22.55 -19.31 -9.45
N LEU A 212 -22.23 -18.73 -8.30
CA LEU A 212 -21.35 -19.33 -7.29
C LEU A 212 -22.10 -19.55 -5.98
N THR A 213 -21.73 -20.59 -5.25
CA THR A 213 -22.19 -20.78 -3.87
C THR A 213 -21.55 -19.74 -2.95
N ASN A 214 -22.16 -19.49 -1.79
CA ASN A 214 -21.59 -18.57 -0.79
C ASN A 214 -20.21 -19.03 -0.30
N ALA A 215 -19.98 -20.34 -0.22
CA ALA A 215 -18.68 -20.91 0.12
C ALA A 215 -17.62 -20.61 -0.96
N GLN A 216 -17.97 -20.73 -2.24
CA GLN A 216 -17.08 -20.36 -3.35
C GLN A 216 -16.75 -18.87 -3.36
N ARG A 217 -17.74 -18.00 -3.08
CA ARG A 217 -17.50 -16.55 -2.94
C ARG A 217 -16.57 -16.22 -1.78
N SER A 218 -16.74 -16.89 -0.64
CA SER A 218 -15.83 -16.75 0.51
C SER A 218 -14.39 -17.13 0.14
N GLY A 219 -14.20 -18.23 -0.61
CA GLY A 219 -12.90 -18.63 -1.13
C GLY A 219 -12.27 -17.60 -2.08
N LEU A 220 -13.05 -17.04 -3.01
CA LEU A 220 -12.57 -16.00 -3.93
C LEU A 220 -12.13 -14.72 -3.19
N ASN A 221 -12.86 -14.33 -2.14
CA ASN A 221 -12.51 -13.17 -1.32
C ASN A 221 -11.17 -13.34 -0.56
N GLN A 222 -10.63 -14.56 -0.46
CA GLN A 222 -9.32 -14.79 0.14
C GLN A 222 -8.16 -14.52 -0.83
N ILE A 223 -8.38 -14.48 -2.15
CA ILE A 223 -7.30 -14.33 -3.14
C ILE A 223 -6.54 -13.00 -2.96
N PRO A 224 -7.20 -11.83 -2.83
CA PRO A 224 -6.48 -10.57 -2.58
C PRO A 224 -5.69 -10.59 -1.26
N ASN A 225 -6.24 -11.22 -0.22
CA ASN A 225 -5.57 -11.36 1.08
C ASN A 225 -4.32 -12.25 0.99
N ARG A 226 -4.33 -13.27 0.13
CA ARG A 226 -3.16 -14.11 -0.14
C ARG A 226 -2.05 -13.32 -0.84
N ARG A 227 -2.38 -12.47 -1.81
CA ARG A 227 -1.43 -11.56 -2.45
C ARG A 227 -0.81 -10.60 -1.44
N PHE A 228 -1.65 -9.97 -0.61
CA PHE A 228 -1.20 -9.08 0.44
C PHE A 228 -0.28 -9.77 1.44
N THR A 229 -0.67 -10.96 1.94
CA THR A 229 0.14 -11.71 2.91
C THR A 229 1.48 -12.15 2.31
N LEU A 230 1.50 -12.52 1.02
CA LEU A 230 2.73 -12.91 0.33
C LEU A 230 3.67 -11.71 0.12
N TRP A 231 3.13 -10.56 -0.29
CA TRP A 231 3.90 -9.34 -0.51
C TRP A 231 4.62 -8.88 0.76
N TRP A 232 3.91 -8.85 1.89
CA TRP A 232 4.47 -8.46 3.19
C TRP A 232 5.07 -9.64 3.97
N SER A 233 5.32 -10.78 3.31
CA SER A 233 5.74 -12.01 3.98
C SER A 233 7.06 -11.90 4.76
N PRO A 234 8.09 -11.14 4.34
CA PRO A 234 9.32 -11.00 5.14
C PRO A 234 9.07 -10.38 6.51
N THR A 235 8.18 -9.38 6.57
CA THR A 235 7.82 -8.71 7.82
C THR A 235 6.86 -9.55 8.68
N ILE A 236 5.85 -10.16 8.05
CA ILE A 236 4.81 -10.93 8.75
C ILE A 236 5.38 -12.26 9.32
N ASN A 237 6.30 -12.90 8.61
CA ASN A 237 6.95 -14.17 8.99
C ASN A 237 8.36 -13.97 9.56
N ARG A 238 8.62 -12.83 10.20
CA ARG A 238 9.91 -12.56 10.86
C ARG A 238 10.20 -13.56 11.99
N ALA A 239 11.48 -13.79 12.28
CA ALA A 239 11.93 -14.65 13.38
C ALA A 239 11.69 -14.03 14.77
N ASN A 240 11.78 -12.69 14.88
CA ASN A 240 11.56 -11.96 16.12
C ASN A 240 10.06 -11.86 16.47
N VAL A 241 9.53 -12.93 17.07
CA VAL A 241 8.14 -13.05 17.48
C VAL A 241 8.07 -13.25 18.99
N TYR A 242 7.18 -12.49 19.64
CA TYR A 242 6.91 -12.56 21.07
C TYR A 242 6.66 -14.00 21.60
N VAL A 243 5.86 -14.79 20.89
CA VAL A 243 5.64 -16.22 21.16
C VAL A 243 5.35 -16.92 19.82
N GLY A 244 6.01 -18.04 19.54
CA GLY A 244 5.69 -18.87 18.37
C GLY A 244 6.62 -20.07 18.22
N PHE A 245 6.04 -21.24 17.95
CA PHE A 245 6.80 -22.42 17.55
C PHE A 245 7.21 -22.28 16.08
N GLN A 246 8.48 -22.57 15.79
CA GLN A 246 9.05 -22.56 14.45
C GLN A 246 8.77 -23.90 13.77
N VAL A 247 8.14 -23.86 12.59
CA VAL A 247 7.84 -25.06 11.80
C VAL A 247 8.45 -24.91 10.42
N GLN A 248 9.23 -25.90 9.99
CA GLN A 248 9.73 -25.98 8.63
C GLN A 248 8.62 -26.39 7.66
N LEU A 249 8.54 -25.73 6.50
CA LEU A 249 7.62 -26.11 5.43
C LEU A 249 8.12 -27.34 4.68
N ASP A 250 7.19 -28.25 4.36
CA ASP A 250 7.48 -29.50 3.69
C ASP A 250 8.26 -29.29 2.39
N LEU A 251 9.35 -30.05 2.22
CA LEU A 251 10.23 -30.04 1.03
C LEU A 251 10.90 -28.68 0.72
N THR A 252 10.94 -27.75 1.68
CA THR A 252 11.59 -26.45 1.52
C THR A 252 12.45 -26.11 2.73
N GLY A 253 13.37 -25.17 2.57
CA GLY A 253 14.14 -24.61 3.67
C GLY A 253 13.44 -23.50 4.46
N ILE A 254 12.15 -23.26 4.20
CA ILE A 254 11.45 -22.10 4.76
C ILE A 254 10.90 -22.43 6.14
N PHE A 255 11.26 -21.62 7.12
CA PHE A 255 10.69 -21.67 8.45
C PHE A 255 9.52 -20.71 8.59
N MET A 256 8.39 -21.23 9.05
CA MET A 256 7.26 -20.41 9.46
C MET A 256 7.29 -20.23 10.96
N HIS A 257 7.30 -18.97 11.38
CA HIS A 257 7.13 -18.61 12.77
C HIS A 257 5.63 -18.40 12.98
N GLY A 258 4.94 -19.32 13.67
CA GLY A 258 3.49 -19.25 13.90
C GLY A 258 2.60 -19.71 12.74
N LYS A 259 1.29 -19.80 12.99
CA LYS A 259 0.31 -20.32 12.03
C LYS A 259 -0.28 -19.20 11.19
N ILE A 260 0.20 -19.05 9.96
CA ILE A 260 -0.33 -18.10 8.95
C ILE A 260 -0.80 -18.91 7.73
N PRO A 261 -2.05 -19.40 7.70
CA PRO A 261 -2.51 -20.32 6.66
C PRO A 261 -2.44 -19.74 5.24
N THR A 262 -2.77 -18.46 5.08
CA THR A 262 -2.74 -17.78 3.77
C THR A 262 -1.33 -17.72 3.18
N LEU A 263 -0.33 -17.48 4.03
CA LEU A 263 1.08 -17.48 3.62
C LEU A 263 1.56 -18.89 3.28
N LYS A 264 1.22 -19.88 4.12
CA LYS A 264 1.55 -21.30 3.89
C LYS A 264 1.12 -21.74 2.48
N ILE A 265 -0.13 -21.45 2.11
CA ILE A 265 -0.67 -21.82 0.80
C ILE A 265 0.12 -21.16 -0.33
N SER A 266 0.43 -19.87 -0.22
CA SER A 266 1.17 -19.14 -1.25
C SER A 266 2.60 -19.66 -1.42
N LEU A 267 3.33 -19.95 -0.33
CA LEU A 267 4.69 -20.48 -0.39
C LEU A 267 4.73 -21.91 -0.98
N ILE A 268 3.77 -22.77 -0.62
CA ILE A 268 3.65 -24.11 -1.22
C ILE A 268 3.38 -24.02 -2.73
N GLN A 269 2.56 -23.05 -3.17
CA GLN A 269 2.29 -22.85 -4.59
C GLN A 269 3.52 -22.37 -5.36
N ILE A 270 4.36 -21.52 -4.76
CA ILE A 270 5.63 -21.08 -5.36
C ILE A 270 6.58 -22.26 -5.51
N PHE A 271 6.85 -22.99 -4.42
CA PHE A 271 7.83 -24.08 -4.40
C PHE A 271 7.25 -25.46 -4.79
N ARG A 272 6.16 -25.46 -5.57
CA ARG A 272 5.50 -26.69 -6.03
C ARG A 272 6.42 -27.52 -6.93
N ALA A 273 6.08 -28.79 -7.11
CA ALA A 273 6.78 -29.70 -8.01
C ALA A 273 8.30 -29.77 -7.76
N HIS A 274 8.67 -29.83 -6.49
CA HIS A 274 10.05 -30.00 -6.02
C HIS A 274 11.00 -28.86 -6.44
N LEU A 275 10.47 -27.63 -6.61
CA LEU A 275 11.26 -26.50 -7.10
C LEU A 275 12.51 -26.23 -6.25
N TRP A 276 12.43 -26.38 -4.92
CA TRP A 276 13.57 -26.18 -4.02
C TRP A 276 14.74 -27.14 -4.33
N GLN A 277 14.44 -28.42 -4.55
CA GLN A 277 15.44 -29.43 -4.93
C GLN A 277 16.02 -29.13 -6.31
N LYS A 278 15.16 -28.76 -7.27
CA LYS A 278 15.58 -28.43 -8.64
C LYS A 278 16.49 -27.21 -8.68
N ILE A 279 16.23 -26.17 -7.88
CA ILE A 279 17.10 -25.00 -7.77
C ILE A 279 18.47 -25.40 -7.24
N HIS A 280 18.51 -26.18 -6.14
CA HIS A 280 19.78 -26.66 -5.57
C HIS A 280 20.57 -27.48 -6.59
N GLU A 281 19.95 -28.45 -7.24
CA GLU A 281 20.62 -29.28 -8.24
C GLU A 281 21.07 -28.49 -9.47
N SER A 282 20.25 -27.54 -9.96
CA SER A 282 20.62 -26.69 -11.10
C SER A 282 21.87 -25.88 -10.80
N ILE A 283 21.93 -25.20 -9.64
CA ILE A 283 23.09 -24.39 -9.25
C ILE A 283 24.35 -25.25 -9.13
N VAL A 284 24.24 -26.45 -8.54
CA VAL A 284 25.38 -27.36 -8.44
C VAL A 284 25.87 -27.80 -9.82
N MET A 285 24.95 -28.12 -10.74
CA MET A 285 25.31 -28.51 -12.11
C MET A 285 25.96 -27.35 -12.88
N ASP A 286 25.42 -26.15 -12.77
CA ASP A 286 25.96 -24.96 -13.45
C ASP A 286 27.36 -24.63 -12.92
N LEU A 287 27.59 -24.70 -11.60
CA LEU A 287 28.93 -24.54 -11.02
C LEU A 287 29.90 -25.62 -11.49
N CYS A 288 29.47 -26.88 -11.56
CA CYS A 288 30.29 -27.97 -12.07
C CYS A 288 30.76 -27.67 -13.51
N GLN A 289 29.87 -27.20 -14.38
CA GLN A 289 30.19 -26.82 -15.75
C GLN A 289 31.17 -25.65 -15.83
N VAL A 290 31.07 -24.67 -14.92
CA VAL A 290 32.03 -23.56 -14.85
C VAL A 290 33.41 -24.08 -14.44
N PHE A 291 33.49 -24.96 -13.43
CA PHE A 291 34.77 -25.55 -13.03
C PHE A 291 35.37 -26.45 -14.10
N ASP A 292 34.55 -27.18 -14.86
CA ASP A 292 34.99 -28.00 -16.00
C ASP A 292 35.64 -27.17 -17.13
N GLN A 293 35.27 -25.88 -17.25
CA GLN A 293 35.87 -24.97 -18.25
C GLN A 293 37.20 -24.37 -17.79
N GLU A 294 37.46 -24.32 -16.49
CA GLU A 294 38.60 -23.63 -15.88
C GLU A 294 39.63 -24.62 -15.27
N LEU A 295 39.63 -25.88 -15.72
CA LEU A 295 40.50 -26.95 -15.20
C LEU A 295 41.99 -26.59 -15.29
N ASP A 296 42.45 -26.17 -16.48
CA ASP A 296 43.86 -25.87 -16.74
C ASP A 296 44.32 -24.61 -15.98
N ALA A 297 43.46 -23.59 -15.90
CA ALA A 297 43.77 -22.32 -15.25
C ALA A 297 43.88 -22.46 -13.72
N LEU A 298 43.12 -23.39 -13.14
CA LEU A 298 43.04 -23.62 -11.70
C LEU A 298 43.83 -24.86 -11.22
N GLU A 299 44.57 -25.52 -12.12
CA GLU A 299 45.34 -26.75 -11.84
C GLU A 299 44.48 -27.86 -11.20
N ILE A 300 43.27 -28.06 -11.72
CA ILE A 300 42.32 -29.09 -11.27
C ILE A 300 42.44 -30.31 -12.19
N GLU A 301 42.68 -31.49 -11.61
CA GLU A 301 42.72 -32.77 -12.34
C GLU A 301 41.31 -33.20 -12.77
N THR A 302 40.37 -33.24 -11.81
CA THR A 302 38.98 -33.62 -12.09
C THR A 302 38.00 -32.89 -11.16
N VAL A 303 36.83 -32.55 -11.72
CA VAL A 303 35.68 -32.02 -10.98
C VAL A 303 34.67 -33.16 -10.85
N GLN A 304 34.41 -33.61 -9.62
CA GLN A 304 33.45 -34.67 -9.34
C GLN A 304 32.22 -34.10 -8.65
N LYS A 305 31.06 -34.19 -9.32
CA LYS A 305 29.76 -33.99 -8.66
C LYS A 305 29.45 -35.20 -7.77
N GLU A 306 29.22 -34.95 -6.49
CA GLU A 306 28.85 -36.00 -5.55
C GLU A 306 27.41 -36.47 -5.73
N THR A 307 27.13 -37.73 -5.33
CA THR A 307 25.75 -38.24 -5.35
C THR A 307 24.95 -37.61 -4.21
N ILE A 308 24.18 -36.57 -4.54
CA ILE A 308 23.41 -35.78 -3.57
C ILE A 308 22.21 -36.57 -3.05
N HIS A 309 22.10 -36.70 -1.72
CA HIS A 309 20.88 -37.24 -1.11
C HIS A 309 19.67 -36.34 -1.43
N PRO A 310 18.52 -36.86 -1.91
CA PRO A 310 17.41 -36.03 -2.40
C PRO A 310 16.86 -35.02 -1.40
N ARG A 311 16.98 -35.29 -0.10
CA ARG A 311 16.50 -34.41 0.98
C ARG A 311 17.54 -33.41 1.50
N LYS A 312 18.77 -33.43 0.97
CA LYS A 312 19.87 -32.59 1.45
C LYS A 312 19.54 -31.10 1.31
N SER A 313 18.96 -30.70 0.18
CA SER A 313 18.70 -29.30 -0.17
C SER A 313 17.88 -28.52 0.87
N TYR A 314 17.06 -29.20 1.67
CA TYR A 314 16.24 -28.58 2.72
C TYR A 314 16.54 -29.14 4.12
N LYS A 315 17.66 -29.85 4.32
CA LYS A 315 18.10 -30.29 5.65
C LYS A 315 18.99 -29.23 6.28
N MET A 316 18.43 -28.44 7.19
CA MET A 316 19.14 -27.28 7.78
C MET A 316 20.02 -27.60 9.00
N ASN A 317 20.08 -28.85 9.43
CA ASN A 317 20.86 -29.26 10.62
C ASN A 317 22.27 -29.77 10.27
N SER A 318 22.48 -30.27 9.05
CA SER A 318 23.73 -30.91 8.63
C SER A 318 23.78 -31.01 7.10
N SER A 319 24.96 -30.85 6.50
CA SER A 319 25.18 -30.99 5.05
C SER A 319 26.33 -31.98 4.76
N CYS A 320 26.51 -32.30 3.48
CA CYS A 320 27.69 -32.97 2.92
C CYS A 320 28.23 -32.13 1.75
N ALA A 321 29.37 -32.49 1.14
CA ALA A 321 29.87 -31.80 -0.06
C ALA A 321 28.93 -32.04 -1.27
N ASP A 322 28.85 -31.06 -2.17
CA ASP A 322 28.11 -31.16 -3.45
C ASP A 322 29.07 -31.42 -4.64
N ILE A 323 30.24 -30.77 -4.62
CA ILE A 323 31.29 -30.86 -5.64
C ILE A 323 32.62 -31.12 -4.93
N LEU A 324 33.43 -32.02 -5.46
CA LEU A 324 34.79 -32.30 -5.02
C LEU A 324 35.74 -31.97 -6.17
N LEU A 325 36.75 -31.14 -5.89
CA LEU A 325 37.80 -30.78 -6.83
C LEU A 325 39.07 -31.54 -6.46
N PHE A 326 39.62 -32.32 -7.38
CA PHE A 326 40.89 -33.00 -7.19
C PHE A 326 42.00 -32.13 -7.81
N PRO A 327 42.99 -31.66 -7.03
CA PRO A 327 44.09 -30.88 -7.57
C PRO A 327 45.03 -31.77 -8.39
N ALA A 328 45.70 -31.18 -9.38
CA ALA A 328 46.69 -31.88 -10.20
C ALA A 328 48.02 -32.16 -9.46
N TYR A 329 48.27 -31.50 -8.32
CA TYR A 329 49.48 -31.64 -7.49
C TYR A 329 49.18 -31.85 -6.01
#